data_AF-A0A7L4HXN3-F1
#
_entry.id   AF-A0A7L4HXN3-F1
#
_cell.length_a   1.000
_cell.length_b   1.000
_cell.length_c   1.000
_cell.angle_alpha   90.00
_cell.angle_beta   90.00
_cell.angle_gamma   90.00
#
_symmetry.space_group_name_H-M   'P 1'
#
loop_
_entity.id
_entity.type
_entity.pdbx_description
1 polymer ?
#
loop_
_entity_poly.entity_id
_entity_poly.type
_entity_poly.pdbx_seq_one_letter_code
_entity_poly.pdbx_strand_id
1 'polypeptide(L)'
;EAVSGAQLIAESLKAQNIEYMFGIVGIPVTEIAIAAQAVGIKYVGMRNEQAACYAASAVGYLTGRPGVCLVVSGPGFLHALGGMANATMNCWPLIVIGGSSDRNQETMGAFQEFPQVEAGRLYNKLSVRPSSLEVIPAVIEKAVRTSIYGRPGSCYIDIPGDFVNLQVNKSSVKYVQCCLPPPISTAELSAVSKAASIIAHSKQPLLIIGKGAAYSHAENNIRKLVDLCGLPFLPTPMAKGVVPDNHPNCVAAARSTALQHADVIILLGARLNWILHFGLPPRFRQDVKVVQV
;
A
#
# COMPACT_ATOMS: atom_id res chain seq x y z
N GLU A 1 24.27 1.20 26.91
CA GLU A 1 24.93 0.79 25.65
C GLU A 1 24.44 1.73 24.56
N ALA A 2 25.33 2.22 23.69
CA ALA A 2 24.97 3.15 22.63
C ALA A 2 24.57 2.39 21.35
N VAL A 3 23.61 2.92 20.60
CA VAL A 3 23.18 2.39 19.30
C VAL A 3 23.14 3.51 18.28
N SER A 4 23.62 3.25 17.06
CA SER A 4 23.53 4.23 15.95
C SER A 4 22.10 4.36 15.45
N GLY A 5 21.76 5.51 14.84
CA GLY A 5 20.45 5.68 14.21
C GLY A 5 20.19 4.69 13.07
N ALA A 6 21.20 4.35 12.27
CA ALA A 6 21.09 3.31 11.23
C ALA A 6 20.68 1.95 11.81
N GLN A 7 21.33 1.50 12.89
CA GLN A 7 20.96 0.28 13.60
C GLN A 7 19.55 0.38 14.18
N LEU A 8 19.20 1.52 14.79
CA LEU A 8 17.90 1.72 15.38
C LEU A 8 16.76 1.68 14.34
N ILE A 9 16.97 2.26 13.16
CA ILE A 9 16.04 2.18 12.02
C ILE A 9 15.86 0.73 11.57
N ALA A 10 16.96 0.01 11.38
CA ALA A 10 16.95 -1.38 10.94
C ALA A 10 16.23 -2.31 11.93
N GLU A 11 16.57 -2.22 13.23
CA GLU A 11 15.93 -2.97 14.32
C GLU A 11 14.43 -2.65 14.40
N SER A 12 14.06 -1.38 14.25
CA SER A 12 12.66 -0.95 14.27
C SER A 12 11.88 -1.51 13.07
N LEU A 13 12.44 -1.49 11.86
CA LEU A 13 11.81 -2.11 10.69
C LEU A 13 11.65 -3.61 10.88
N LYS A 14 12.68 -4.29 11.40
CA LYS A 14 12.63 -5.73 11.69
C LYS A 14 11.55 -6.06 12.71
N ALA A 15 11.41 -5.24 13.76
CA ALA A 15 10.36 -5.39 14.78
C ALA A 15 8.94 -5.20 14.22
N GLN A 16 8.78 -4.55 13.06
CA GLN A 16 7.51 -4.42 12.34
C GLN A 16 7.30 -5.51 11.27
N ASN A 17 8.09 -6.58 11.30
CA ASN A 17 8.07 -7.69 10.34
C ASN A 17 8.33 -7.27 8.89
N ILE A 18 9.19 -6.27 8.68
CA ILE A 18 9.69 -5.93 7.34
C ILE A 18 10.71 -6.99 6.91
N GLU A 19 10.50 -7.56 5.74
CA GLU A 19 11.39 -8.59 5.16
C GLU A 19 12.24 -8.08 4.00
N TYR A 20 11.72 -7.13 3.21
CA TYR A 20 12.33 -6.68 1.97
C TYR A 20 12.53 -5.16 1.95
N MET A 21 13.73 -4.76 1.52
CA MET A 21 14.09 -3.37 1.25
C MET A 21 14.64 -3.28 -0.17
N PHE A 22 14.07 -2.42 -0.98
CA PHE A 22 14.53 -2.12 -2.33
C PHE A 22 15.10 -0.71 -2.34
N GLY A 23 16.10 -0.40 -3.14
CA GLY A 23 16.58 0.97 -3.16
C GLY A 23 17.82 1.22 -3.96
N ILE A 24 18.32 2.44 -3.82
CA ILE A 24 19.64 2.85 -4.30
C ILE A 24 20.34 3.52 -3.13
N VAL A 25 21.50 2.98 -2.76
CA VAL A 25 22.35 3.56 -1.72
C VAL A 25 23.17 4.75 -2.25
N GLY A 26 23.67 5.53 -1.31
CA GLY A 26 24.46 6.73 -1.52
C GLY A 26 24.36 7.58 -0.25
N ILE A 27 25.00 8.75 -0.25
CA ILE A 27 24.89 9.67 0.89
C ILE A 27 23.40 10.05 1.08
N PRO A 28 22.83 10.00 2.29
CA PRO A 28 23.42 9.54 3.56
C PRO A 28 22.95 8.13 4.01
N VAL A 29 22.34 7.32 3.15
CA VAL A 29 21.56 6.12 3.56
C VAL A 29 22.29 4.78 3.46
N THR A 30 23.56 4.76 3.05
CA THR A 30 24.32 3.50 2.87
C THR A 30 24.34 2.65 4.14
N GLU A 31 24.56 3.28 5.29
CA GLU A 31 24.65 2.63 6.59
C GLU A 31 23.29 2.03 7.02
N ILE A 32 22.16 2.65 6.62
CA ILE A 32 20.82 2.09 6.85
C ILE A 32 20.68 0.75 6.10
N ALA A 33 21.12 0.69 4.84
CA ALA A 33 21.04 -0.55 4.05
C ALA A 33 21.94 -1.66 4.62
N ILE A 34 23.13 -1.30 5.11
CA ILE A 34 24.05 -2.24 5.77
C ILE A 34 23.43 -2.76 7.08
N ALA A 35 22.90 -1.86 7.92
CA ALA A 35 22.26 -2.24 9.17
C ALA A 35 21.01 -3.11 8.94
N ALA A 36 20.20 -2.78 7.92
CA ALA A 36 19.04 -3.58 7.53
C ALA A 36 19.43 -5.01 7.15
N GLN A 37 20.49 -5.18 6.35
CA GLN A 37 21.02 -6.51 6.01
C GLN A 37 21.52 -7.26 7.25
N ALA A 38 22.20 -6.58 8.17
CA ALA A 38 22.72 -7.19 9.40
C ALA A 38 21.62 -7.76 10.32
N VAL A 39 20.42 -7.16 10.33
CA VAL A 39 19.24 -7.67 11.07
C VAL A 39 18.37 -8.63 10.23
N GLY A 40 18.84 -9.03 9.05
CA GLY A 40 18.20 -10.02 8.18
C GLY A 40 17.08 -9.48 7.29
N ILE A 41 17.04 -8.18 7.00
CA ILE A 41 16.20 -7.62 5.93
C ILE A 41 16.92 -7.83 4.60
N LYS A 42 16.21 -8.37 3.61
CA LYS A 42 16.77 -8.61 2.27
C LYS A 42 16.83 -7.30 1.50
N TYR A 43 18.03 -6.76 1.33
CA TYR A 43 18.26 -5.59 0.50
C TYR A 43 18.41 -5.98 -0.97
N VAL A 44 17.67 -5.31 -1.85
CA VAL A 44 17.75 -5.46 -3.31
C VAL A 44 18.12 -4.11 -3.90
N GLY A 45 19.37 -4.00 -4.35
CA GLY A 45 19.87 -2.82 -5.06
C GLY A 45 19.23 -2.70 -6.44
N MET A 46 18.67 -1.54 -6.74
CA MET A 46 17.98 -1.24 -7.99
C MET A 46 18.78 -0.23 -8.81
N ARG A 47 18.36 0.00 -10.06
CA ARG A 47 19.02 0.95 -10.98
C ARG A 47 18.27 2.28 -11.14
N ASN A 48 17.06 2.34 -10.58
CA ASN A 48 16.22 3.53 -10.56
C ASN A 48 15.29 3.49 -9.32
N GLU A 49 15.13 4.62 -8.62
CA GLU A 49 14.36 4.71 -7.37
C GLU A 49 12.86 4.51 -7.59
N GLN A 50 12.31 4.93 -8.74
CA GLN A 50 10.93 4.66 -9.10
C GLN A 50 10.67 3.15 -9.22
N ALA A 51 11.59 2.43 -9.88
CA ALA A 51 11.53 0.97 -9.99
C ALA A 51 11.65 0.28 -8.62
N ALA A 52 12.49 0.82 -7.72
CA ALA A 52 12.57 0.34 -6.34
C ALA A 52 11.24 0.52 -5.60
N CYS A 53 10.58 1.67 -5.74
CA CYS A 53 9.24 1.89 -5.19
C CYS A 53 8.20 0.90 -5.75
N TYR A 54 8.23 0.61 -7.06
CA TYR A 54 7.33 -0.38 -7.65
C TYR A 54 7.53 -1.76 -7.05
N ALA A 55 8.77 -2.24 -6.96
CA ALA A 55 9.08 -3.53 -6.36
C ALA A 55 8.64 -3.60 -4.89
N ALA A 56 8.95 -2.58 -4.09
CA ALA A 56 8.53 -2.49 -2.69
C ALA A 56 6.99 -2.48 -2.54
N SER A 57 6.29 -1.75 -3.41
CA SER A 57 4.82 -1.70 -3.37
C SER A 57 4.16 -3.01 -3.80
N ALA A 58 4.80 -3.80 -4.68
CA ALA A 58 4.33 -5.12 -5.06
C ALA A 58 4.40 -6.10 -3.88
N VAL A 59 5.48 -6.07 -3.08
CA VAL A 59 5.55 -6.82 -1.81
C VAL A 59 4.39 -6.43 -0.90
N GLY A 60 4.12 -5.14 -0.79
CA GLY A 60 2.97 -4.60 -0.06
C GLY A 60 1.64 -5.22 -0.48
N TYR A 61 1.36 -5.21 -1.79
CA TYR A 61 0.13 -5.76 -2.34
C TYR A 61 0.01 -7.28 -2.13
N LEU A 62 1.10 -8.02 -2.29
CA LEU A 62 1.09 -9.48 -2.25
C LEU A 62 1.03 -10.06 -0.84
N THR A 63 1.54 -9.33 0.16
CA THR A 63 1.71 -9.85 1.53
C THR A 63 0.84 -9.15 2.58
N GLY A 64 0.27 -7.99 2.26
CA GLY A 64 -0.43 -7.14 3.23
C GLY A 64 0.49 -6.44 4.24
N ARG A 65 1.81 -6.65 4.17
CA ARG A 65 2.82 -5.91 4.93
C ARG A 65 3.69 -5.09 3.98
N PRO A 66 3.99 -3.82 4.30
CA PRO A 66 4.66 -2.96 3.35
C PRO A 66 6.08 -3.44 3.06
N GLY A 67 6.49 -3.37 1.79
CA GLY A 67 7.92 -3.33 1.45
C GLY A 67 8.50 -1.94 1.75
N VAL A 68 9.81 -1.87 1.93
CA VAL A 68 10.54 -0.60 2.10
C VAL A 68 11.24 -0.21 0.80
N CYS A 69 11.10 1.06 0.39
CA CYS A 69 11.99 1.70 -0.58
C CYS A 69 12.97 2.62 0.15
N LEU A 70 14.27 2.43 -0.02
CA LEU A 70 15.33 3.28 0.53
C LEU A 70 15.97 4.12 -0.57
N VAL A 71 15.98 5.44 -0.38
CA VAL A 71 16.51 6.40 -1.35
C VAL A 71 17.38 7.47 -0.69
N VAL A 72 18.28 8.05 -1.49
CA VAL A 72 19.10 9.21 -1.10
C VAL A 72 18.26 10.50 -1.04
N SER A 73 18.89 11.59 -0.63
CA SER A 73 18.28 12.92 -0.57
C SER A 73 17.96 13.51 -1.94
N GLY A 74 17.25 14.64 -1.93
CA GLY A 74 16.86 15.48 -3.06
C GLY A 74 16.42 14.68 -4.29
N PRO A 75 17.31 14.50 -5.29
CA PRO A 75 16.99 13.78 -6.52
C PRO A 75 16.49 12.34 -6.30
N GLY A 76 17.04 11.59 -5.35
CA GLY A 76 16.63 10.20 -5.10
C GLY A 76 15.17 10.11 -4.64
N PHE A 77 14.80 10.99 -3.70
CA PHE A 77 13.41 11.16 -3.28
C PHE A 77 12.50 11.61 -4.43
N LEU A 78 12.91 12.60 -5.23
CA LEU A 78 12.14 13.07 -6.38
C LEU A 78 11.86 11.95 -7.39
N HIS A 79 12.85 11.09 -7.67
CA HIS A 79 12.66 9.93 -8.54
C HIS A 79 11.69 8.89 -7.94
N ALA A 80 11.66 8.73 -6.61
CA ALA A 80 10.74 7.83 -5.92
C ALA A 80 9.29 8.33 -5.90
N LEU A 81 9.03 9.64 -6.00
CA LEU A 81 7.68 10.23 -5.90
C LEU A 81 6.68 9.60 -6.87
N GLY A 82 7.08 9.32 -8.11
CA GLY A 82 6.21 8.66 -9.09
C GLY A 82 5.79 7.25 -8.66
N GLY A 83 6.69 6.52 -8.02
CA GLY A 83 6.42 5.20 -7.46
C GLY A 83 5.52 5.25 -6.22
N MET A 84 5.75 6.24 -5.35
CA MET A 84 4.90 6.51 -4.18
C MET A 84 3.46 6.84 -4.56
N ALA A 85 3.29 7.78 -5.51
CA ALA A 85 1.99 8.17 -6.01
C ALA A 85 1.25 6.97 -6.63
N ASN A 86 1.96 6.13 -7.39
CA ASN A 86 1.40 4.90 -7.95
C ASN A 86 0.90 3.94 -6.85
N ALA A 87 1.69 3.71 -5.79
CA ALA A 87 1.30 2.84 -4.68
C ALA A 87 0.05 3.37 -3.97
N THR A 88 0.00 4.67 -3.64
CA THR A 88 -1.17 5.30 -3.02
C THR A 88 -2.42 5.20 -3.90
N MET A 89 -2.31 5.50 -5.20
CA MET A 89 -3.45 5.44 -6.13
C MET A 89 -3.96 4.01 -6.36
N ASN A 90 -3.07 3.02 -6.26
CA ASN A 90 -3.39 1.60 -6.30
C ASN A 90 -3.79 1.00 -4.97
N CYS A 91 -3.71 1.76 -3.88
CA CYS A 91 -4.00 1.30 -2.53
C CYS A 91 -3.04 0.19 -2.05
N TRP A 92 -1.74 0.32 -2.34
CA TRP A 92 -0.72 -0.67 -1.97
C TRP A 92 0.14 -0.12 -0.83
N PRO A 93 0.33 -0.90 0.26
CA PRO A 93 1.12 -0.46 1.39
C PRO A 93 2.60 -0.38 1.00
N LEU A 94 3.22 0.77 1.29
CA LEU A 94 4.61 1.06 0.95
C LEU A 94 5.19 1.99 2.02
N ILE A 95 6.41 1.71 2.49
CA ILE A 95 7.19 2.68 3.24
C ILE A 95 8.33 3.16 2.36
N VAL A 96 8.49 4.48 2.24
CA VAL A 96 9.67 5.08 1.62
C VAL A 96 10.48 5.79 2.69
N ILE A 97 11.75 5.43 2.79
CA ILE A 97 12.72 6.08 3.67
C ILE A 97 13.66 6.87 2.77
N GLY A 98 13.70 8.19 2.93
CA GLY A 98 14.63 9.06 2.24
C GLY A 98 15.64 9.64 3.21
N GLY A 99 16.91 9.60 2.87
CA GLY A 99 17.91 10.44 3.53
C GLY A 99 17.64 11.92 3.22
N SER A 100 17.96 12.83 4.12
CA SER A 100 17.97 14.29 3.86
C SER A 100 19.31 14.88 4.28
N SER A 101 19.56 16.14 3.93
CA SER A 101 20.73 16.87 4.43
C SER A 101 20.74 16.94 5.97
N ASP A 102 21.93 17.18 6.54
CA ASP A 102 22.10 17.34 7.98
C ASP A 102 21.31 18.54 8.50
N ARG A 103 20.75 18.40 9.70
CA ARG A 103 19.86 19.43 10.28
C ARG A 103 20.53 20.79 10.48
N ASN A 104 21.85 20.82 10.70
CA ASN A 104 22.63 22.05 10.90
C ASN A 104 22.99 22.78 9.60
N GLN A 105 22.66 22.23 8.44
CA GLN A 105 22.93 22.82 7.13
C GLN A 105 21.65 23.29 6.42
N GLU A 106 20.48 23.07 7.00
CA GLU A 106 19.20 23.43 6.39
C GLU A 106 19.14 24.94 6.08
N THR A 107 18.61 25.28 4.90
CA THR A 107 18.49 26.65 4.37
C THR A 107 19.82 27.31 4.01
N MET A 108 20.93 26.58 4.07
CA MET A 108 22.25 27.06 3.69
C MET A 108 22.65 26.63 2.26
N GLY A 109 21.77 25.91 1.55
CA GLY A 109 22.09 25.31 0.25
C GLY A 109 22.90 24.02 0.42
N ALA A 110 22.53 23.19 1.40
CA ALA A 110 23.22 21.94 1.69
C ALA A 110 23.23 20.98 0.48
N PHE A 111 24.10 19.97 0.54
CA PHE A 111 24.14 18.94 -0.49
C PHE A 111 22.77 18.26 -0.64
N GLN A 112 22.21 18.36 -1.85
CA GLN A 112 20.88 17.83 -2.20
C GLN A 112 19.75 18.32 -1.28
N GLU A 113 19.86 19.54 -0.74
CA GLU A 113 18.81 20.18 0.06
C GLU A 113 17.50 20.28 -0.72
N PHE A 114 16.42 19.74 -0.16
CA PHE A 114 15.09 19.75 -0.76
C PHE A 114 14.02 19.62 0.34
N PRO A 115 12.86 20.30 0.23
CA PRO A 115 11.77 20.17 1.20
C PRO A 115 11.00 18.85 1.00
N GLN A 116 11.66 17.73 1.30
CA GLN A 116 11.21 16.38 1.03
C GLN A 116 9.88 16.04 1.72
N VAL A 117 9.73 16.42 2.98
CA VAL A 117 8.49 16.17 3.75
C VAL A 117 7.31 16.89 3.09
N GLU A 118 7.45 18.18 2.79
CA GLU A 118 6.43 19.01 2.13
C GLU A 118 6.08 18.46 0.74
N ALA A 119 7.09 18.12 -0.06
CA ALA A 119 6.91 17.58 -1.41
C ALA A 119 6.21 16.21 -1.39
N GLY A 120 6.42 15.39 -0.36
CA GLY A 120 5.78 14.09 -0.21
C GLY A 120 4.32 14.15 0.23
N ARG A 121 3.88 15.21 0.93
CA ARG A 121 2.56 15.28 1.60
C ARG A 121 1.37 15.02 0.67
N LEU A 122 1.45 15.41 -0.61
CA LEU A 122 0.33 15.27 -1.54
C LEU A 122 0.11 13.83 -2.04
N TYR A 123 1.13 12.96 -1.93
CA TYR A 123 1.16 11.68 -2.64
C TYR A 123 1.16 10.46 -1.73
N ASN A 124 1.09 10.66 -0.41
CA ASN A 124 1.17 9.59 0.59
C ASN A 124 0.17 9.83 1.74
N LYS A 125 0.01 8.83 2.60
CA LYS A 125 -0.89 8.90 3.77
C LYS A 125 -0.22 9.56 4.99
N LEU A 126 1.11 9.57 5.01
CA LEU A 126 1.93 10.14 6.08
C LEU A 126 3.26 10.56 5.48
N SER A 127 3.66 11.79 5.72
CA SER A 127 4.98 12.33 5.39
C SER A 127 5.54 12.95 6.67
N VAL A 128 6.64 12.42 7.19
CA VAL A 128 7.13 12.78 8.53
C VAL A 128 8.65 12.70 8.63
N ARG A 129 9.21 13.59 9.46
CA ARG A 129 10.59 13.54 9.93
C ARG A 129 10.60 13.25 11.44
N PRO A 130 11.33 12.25 11.94
CA PRO A 130 11.51 12.06 13.39
C PRO A 130 12.17 13.30 14.02
N SER A 131 11.72 13.72 15.20
CA SER A 131 12.31 14.87 15.91
C SER A 131 13.62 14.54 16.64
N SER A 132 13.85 13.26 16.93
CA SER A 132 15.05 12.74 17.61
C SER A 132 15.25 11.26 17.27
N LEU A 133 16.37 10.67 17.69
CA LEU A 133 16.62 9.23 17.49
C LEU A 133 15.65 8.38 18.32
N GLU A 134 15.33 8.79 19.54
CA GLU A 134 14.46 8.06 20.48
C GLU A 134 13.06 7.80 19.93
N VAL A 135 12.56 8.66 19.04
CA VAL A 135 11.21 8.54 18.47
C VAL A 135 11.16 7.73 17.18
N ILE A 136 12.30 7.36 16.59
CA ILE A 136 12.37 6.57 15.34
C ILE A 136 11.53 5.28 15.41
N PRO A 137 11.58 4.46 16.48
CA PRO A 137 10.74 3.25 16.57
C PRO A 137 9.24 3.54 16.46
N ALA A 138 8.78 4.60 17.13
CA ALA A 138 7.37 5.02 17.09
C ALA A 138 6.96 5.59 15.73
N VAL A 139 7.85 6.34 15.07
CA VAL A 139 7.60 6.86 13.72
C VAL A 139 7.49 5.72 12.71
N ILE A 140 8.39 4.74 12.77
CA ILE A 140 8.36 3.56 11.89
C ILE A 140 7.09 2.74 12.12
N GLU A 141 6.74 2.44 13.37
CA GLU A 141 5.50 1.72 13.68
C GLU A 141 4.27 2.48 13.15
N LYS A 142 4.21 3.79 13.37
CA LYS A 142 3.13 4.64 12.88
C LYS A 142 3.06 4.61 11.35
N ALA A 143 4.19 4.68 10.66
CA ALA A 143 4.22 4.62 9.20
C ALA A 143 3.73 3.26 8.68
N VAL A 144 4.17 2.15 9.30
CA VAL A 144 3.67 0.80 8.95
C VAL A 144 2.17 0.71 9.19
N ARG A 145 1.69 1.09 10.37
CA ARG A 145 0.26 1.11 10.70
C ARG A 145 -0.53 1.95 9.71
N THR A 146 -0.10 3.19 9.44
CA THR A 146 -0.78 4.08 8.49
C THR A 146 -0.76 3.52 7.08
N SER A 147 0.30 2.82 6.66
CA SER A 147 0.37 2.22 5.32
C SER A 147 -0.64 1.10 5.10
N ILE A 148 -0.98 0.33 6.15
CA ILE A 148 -1.87 -0.86 6.06
C ILE A 148 -3.29 -0.65 6.60
N TYR A 149 -3.53 0.31 7.50
CA TYR A 149 -4.85 0.54 8.12
C TYR A 149 -5.78 1.32 7.20
N GLY A 150 -7.07 0.96 7.20
CA GLY A 150 -8.08 1.55 6.31
C GLY A 150 -7.78 1.21 4.85
N ARG A 151 -7.91 2.19 3.95
CA ARG A 151 -7.44 2.03 2.57
C ARG A 151 -5.90 2.08 2.55
N PRO A 152 -5.19 1.01 2.15
CA PRO A 152 -3.73 1.01 2.20
C PRO A 152 -3.11 2.05 1.25
N GLY A 153 -1.84 2.37 1.46
CA GLY A 153 -1.12 3.34 0.62
C GLY A 153 0.32 3.58 1.09
N SER A 154 1.01 4.51 0.43
CA SER A 154 2.39 4.82 0.79
C SER A 154 2.50 5.72 2.02
N CYS A 155 3.63 5.63 2.73
CA CYS A 155 4.08 6.57 3.75
C CYS A 155 5.55 6.93 3.49
N TYR A 156 5.94 8.13 3.87
CA TYR A 156 7.30 8.64 3.74
C TYR A 156 7.89 9.01 5.10
N ILE A 157 9.12 8.58 5.33
CA ILE A 157 9.93 8.92 6.49
C ILE A 157 11.20 9.58 6.00
N ASP A 158 11.37 10.83 6.40
CA ASP A 158 12.56 11.64 6.13
C ASP A 158 13.58 11.47 7.26
N ILE A 159 14.79 11.03 6.93
CA ILE A 159 15.87 10.77 7.89
C ILE A 159 17.04 11.72 7.60
N PRO A 160 17.30 12.71 8.47
CA PRO A 160 18.48 13.55 8.36
C PRO A 160 19.79 12.78 8.33
N GLY A 161 20.77 13.24 7.57
CA GLY A 161 22.06 12.57 7.41
C GLY A 161 22.78 12.36 8.74
N ASP A 162 22.74 13.36 9.62
CA ASP A 162 23.31 13.29 10.97
C ASP A 162 22.62 12.22 11.82
N PHE A 163 21.31 11.99 11.65
CA PHE A 163 20.59 10.93 12.35
C PHE A 163 21.06 9.52 11.98
N VAL A 164 21.64 9.32 10.81
CA VAL A 164 22.11 7.99 10.39
C VAL A 164 23.25 7.51 11.30
N ASN A 165 24.16 8.42 11.66
CA ASN A 165 25.40 8.09 12.36
C ASN A 165 25.42 8.49 13.84
N LEU A 166 24.57 9.44 14.25
CA LEU A 166 24.42 9.80 15.66
C LEU A 166 24.07 8.58 16.50
N GLN A 167 24.53 8.61 17.75
CA GLN A 167 24.30 7.56 18.72
C GLN A 167 23.31 8.00 19.78
N VAL A 168 22.51 7.04 20.25
CA VAL A 168 21.59 7.21 21.36
C VAL A 168 21.80 6.09 22.37
N ASN A 169 21.57 6.37 23.65
CA ASN A 169 21.61 5.31 24.66
C ASN A 169 20.38 4.40 24.49
N LYS A 170 20.59 3.09 24.35
CA LYS A 170 19.49 2.11 24.23
C LYS A 170 18.46 2.24 25.35
N SER A 171 18.86 2.65 26.56
CA SER A 171 17.94 2.81 27.69
C SER A 171 16.99 4.02 27.58
N SER A 172 17.30 5.02 26.75
CA SER A 172 16.39 6.15 26.49
C SER A 172 15.42 5.88 25.34
N VAL A 173 15.63 4.80 24.58
CA VAL A 173 14.78 4.42 23.45
C VAL A 173 13.63 3.54 23.93
N LYS A 174 12.40 3.96 23.64
CA LYS A 174 11.22 3.12 23.82
C LYS A 174 10.96 2.31 22.55
N TYR A 175 11.39 1.06 22.56
CA TYR A 175 11.09 0.12 21.48
C TYR A 175 9.59 -0.16 21.37
N VAL A 176 9.09 -0.26 20.15
CA VAL A 176 7.66 -0.45 19.87
C VAL A 176 7.45 -1.82 19.25
N GLN A 177 6.45 -2.55 19.76
CA GLN A 177 6.08 -3.86 19.25
C GLN A 177 5.51 -3.78 17.83
N CYS A 178 5.49 -4.92 17.12
CA CYS A 178 4.88 -5.02 15.80
C CYS A 178 3.43 -4.50 15.85
N CYS A 179 3.08 -3.62 14.91
CA CYS A 179 1.69 -3.19 14.78
C CYS A 179 0.81 -4.39 14.39
N LEU A 180 -0.34 -4.49 15.03
CA LEU A 180 -1.33 -5.53 14.75
C LEU A 180 -1.85 -5.43 13.30
N PRO A 181 -2.40 -6.52 12.75
CA PRO A 181 -3.14 -6.44 11.49
C PRO A 181 -4.27 -5.39 11.56
N PRO A 182 -4.67 -4.80 10.41
CA PRO A 182 -5.82 -3.91 10.36
C PRO A 182 -7.06 -4.55 11.01
N PRO A 183 -7.82 -3.82 11.85
CA PRO A 183 -9.03 -4.35 12.43
C PRO A 183 -10.05 -4.68 11.33
N ILE A 184 -10.78 -5.78 11.51
CA ILE A 184 -11.84 -6.17 10.59
C ILE A 184 -13.05 -5.26 10.86
N SER A 185 -13.44 -4.46 9.86
CA SER A 185 -14.67 -3.67 9.92
C SER A 185 -15.84 -4.49 9.42
N THR A 186 -16.88 -4.64 10.25
CA THR A 186 -18.13 -5.31 9.87
C THR A 186 -19.15 -4.29 9.38
N ALA A 187 -19.89 -4.65 8.33
CA ALA A 187 -21.05 -3.86 7.90
C ALA A 187 -22.24 -4.11 8.83
N GLU A 188 -23.11 -3.11 8.96
CA GLU A 188 -24.39 -3.24 9.66
C GLU A 188 -25.24 -4.38 9.08
N LEU A 189 -25.81 -5.22 9.94
CA LEU A 189 -26.64 -6.37 9.53
C LEU A 189 -27.80 -5.97 8.61
N SER A 190 -28.38 -4.79 8.85
CA SER A 190 -29.46 -4.22 8.03
C SER A 190 -28.98 -3.87 6.61
N ALA A 191 -27.76 -3.36 6.46
CA ALA A 191 -27.15 -3.06 5.16
C ALA A 191 -26.83 -4.35 4.39
N VAL A 192 -26.30 -5.37 5.07
CA VAL A 192 -26.06 -6.70 4.47
C VAL A 192 -27.37 -7.34 4.03
N SER A 193 -28.41 -7.30 4.87
CA SER A 193 -29.72 -7.86 4.54
C SER A 193 -30.37 -7.14 3.36
N LYS A 194 -30.23 -5.81 3.29
CA LYS A 194 -30.69 -5.01 2.14
C LYS A 194 -29.95 -5.37 0.85
N ALA A 195 -28.63 -5.53 0.91
CA ALA A 195 -27.82 -5.95 -0.24
C ALA A 195 -28.24 -7.35 -0.73
N ALA A 196 -28.37 -8.31 0.19
CA ALA A 196 -28.81 -9.67 -0.13
C ALA A 196 -30.21 -9.68 -0.78
N SER A 197 -31.16 -8.89 -0.26
CA SER A 197 -32.49 -8.76 -0.84
C SER A 197 -32.46 -8.17 -2.25
N ILE A 198 -31.65 -7.12 -2.49
CA ILE A 198 -31.49 -6.53 -3.83
C ILE A 198 -30.93 -7.56 -4.82
N ILE A 199 -29.93 -8.34 -4.40
CA ILE A 199 -29.32 -9.38 -5.24
C ILE A 199 -30.31 -10.51 -5.52
N ALA A 200 -31.07 -10.96 -4.53
CA ALA A 200 -32.03 -12.07 -4.69
C ALA A 200 -33.20 -11.76 -5.64
N HIS A 201 -33.61 -10.49 -5.75
CA HIS A 201 -34.68 -10.05 -6.66
C HIS A 201 -34.18 -9.61 -8.05
N SER A 202 -32.86 -9.62 -8.26
CA SER A 202 -32.25 -9.26 -9.55
C SER A 202 -32.51 -10.33 -10.59
N LYS A 203 -32.84 -9.92 -11.82
CA LYS A 203 -33.01 -10.83 -12.95
C LYS A 203 -31.70 -11.08 -13.69
N GLN A 204 -30.79 -10.10 -13.69
CA GLN A 204 -29.51 -10.14 -14.39
C GLN A 204 -28.40 -9.59 -13.47
N PRO A 205 -28.10 -10.24 -12.33
CA PRO A 205 -27.07 -9.76 -11.43
C PRO A 205 -25.69 -9.97 -12.04
N LEU A 206 -24.76 -9.05 -11.79
CA LEU A 206 -23.36 -9.18 -12.19
C LEU A 206 -22.43 -8.86 -11.03
N LEU A 207 -21.57 -9.82 -10.68
CA LEU A 207 -20.50 -9.62 -9.71
C LEU A 207 -19.25 -9.07 -10.40
N ILE A 208 -18.73 -7.93 -9.96
CA ILE A 208 -17.43 -7.40 -10.41
C ILE A 208 -16.42 -7.53 -9.27
N ILE A 209 -15.37 -8.31 -9.53
CA ILE A 209 -14.32 -8.58 -8.56
C ILE A 209 -13.15 -7.64 -8.83
N GLY A 210 -12.87 -6.78 -7.85
CA GLY A 210 -11.78 -5.82 -7.89
C GLY A 210 -10.50 -6.36 -7.23
N LYS A 211 -9.37 -5.71 -7.50
CA LYS A 211 -8.10 -6.08 -6.87
C LYS A 211 -8.10 -5.94 -5.34
N GLY A 212 -9.04 -5.17 -4.77
CA GLY A 212 -9.23 -5.08 -3.33
C GLY A 212 -9.69 -6.40 -2.72
N ALA A 213 -10.50 -7.18 -3.45
CA ALA A 213 -10.91 -8.52 -3.03
C ALA A 213 -9.75 -9.53 -3.04
N ALA A 214 -8.85 -9.40 -4.03
CA ALA A 214 -7.60 -10.17 -4.05
C ALA A 214 -6.67 -9.77 -2.88
N TYR A 215 -6.52 -8.47 -2.64
CA TYR A 215 -5.72 -7.95 -1.52
C TYR A 215 -6.27 -8.39 -0.15
N SER A 216 -7.59 -8.55 -0.01
CA SER A 216 -8.20 -9.02 1.23
C SER A 216 -8.21 -10.55 1.38
N HIS A 217 -7.58 -11.29 0.45
CA HIS A 217 -7.57 -12.76 0.44
C HIS A 217 -8.97 -13.38 0.60
N ALA A 218 -9.94 -12.82 -0.13
CA ALA A 218 -11.35 -13.22 -0.04
C ALA A 218 -11.73 -14.33 -1.04
N GLU A 219 -10.76 -15.05 -1.61
CA GLU A 219 -10.96 -16.01 -2.71
C GLU A 219 -12.00 -17.08 -2.35
N ASN A 220 -11.89 -17.68 -1.16
CA ASN A 220 -12.79 -18.74 -0.73
C ASN A 220 -14.23 -18.23 -0.52
N ASN A 221 -14.38 -17.07 0.11
CA ASN A 221 -15.70 -16.49 0.39
C ASN A 221 -16.41 -16.05 -0.88
N ILE A 222 -15.68 -15.41 -1.81
CA ILE A 222 -16.24 -14.95 -3.07
C ILE A 222 -16.58 -16.13 -3.98
N ARG A 223 -15.71 -17.14 -4.05
CA ARG A 223 -16.00 -18.37 -4.81
C ARG A 223 -17.25 -19.06 -4.28
N LYS A 224 -17.37 -19.22 -2.96
CA LYS A 224 -18.57 -19.79 -2.34
C LYS A 224 -19.84 -18.99 -2.68
N LEU A 225 -19.76 -17.66 -2.71
CA LEU A 225 -20.89 -16.81 -3.12
C LEU A 225 -21.27 -17.03 -4.59
N VAL A 226 -20.27 -17.12 -5.49
CA VAL A 226 -20.49 -17.40 -6.92
C VAL A 226 -21.13 -18.78 -7.11
N ASP A 227 -20.64 -19.80 -6.42
CA ASP A 227 -21.11 -21.19 -6.57
C ASP A 227 -22.52 -21.38 -6.03
N LEU A 228 -22.81 -20.84 -4.84
CA LEU A 228 -24.11 -21.01 -4.19
C LEU A 228 -25.24 -20.25 -4.89
N CYS A 229 -24.92 -19.06 -5.43
CA CYS A 229 -25.93 -18.19 -6.03
C CYS A 229 -25.94 -18.25 -7.56
N GLY A 230 -25.01 -18.99 -8.19
CA GLY A 230 -24.89 -19.05 -9.64
C GLY A 230 -24.58 -17.71 -10.30
N LEU A 231 -23.90 -16.79 -9.59
CA LEU A 231 -23.70 -15.42 -10.06
C LEU A 231 -22.69 -15.36 -11.21
N PRO A 232 -23.02 -14.75 -12.36
CA PRO A 232 -22.02 -14.42 -13.36
C PRO A 232 -21.07 -13.36 -12.79
N PHE A 233 -19.78 -13.49 -13.08
CA PHE A 233 -18.77 -12.57 -12.56
C PHE A 233 -17.79 -12.06 -13.61
N LEU A 234 -17.26 -10.88 -13.34
CA LEU A 234 -16.29 -10.17 -14.16
C LEU A 234 -15.09 -9.77 -13.29
N PRO A 235 -13.91 -10.41 -13.43
CA PRO A 235 -12.72 -9.97 -12.74
C PRO A 235 -12.12 -8.72 -13.42
N THR A 236 -11.74 -7.73 -12.63
CA THR A 236 -10.79 -6.68 -13.08
C THR A 236 -9.40 -7.29 -13.32
N PRO A 237 -8.47 -6.63 -14.04
CA PRO A 237 -7.20 -7.24 -14.47
C PRO A 237 -6.41 -7.93 -13.35
N MET A 238 -6.31 -7.31 -12.18
CA MET A 238 -5.59 -7.86 -11.01
C MET A 238 -6.47 -8.67 -10.05
N ALA A 239 -7.74 -8.88 -10.39
CA ALA A 239 -8.63 -9.79 -9.67
C ALA A 239 -8.77 -11.15 -10.37
N LYS A 240 -8.16 -11.30 -11.55
CA LYS A 240 -8.10 -12.58 -12.26
C LYS A 240 -7.47 -13.64 -11.34
N GLY A 241 -8.11 -14.79 -11.24
CA GLY A 241 -7.69 -15.89 -10.36
C GLY A 241 -8.30 -15.88 -8.95
N VAL A 242 -8.94 -14.79 -8.49
CA VAL A 242 -9.71 -14.81 -7.21
C VAL A 242 -10.79 -15.88 -7.27
N VAL A 243 -11.53 -15.90 -8.38
CA VAL A 243 -12.26 -17.06 -8.88
C VAL A 243 -11.52 -17.50 -10.16
N PRO A 244 -11.33 -18.81 -10.40
CA PRO A 244 -10.63 -19.29 -11.58
C PRO A 244 -11.20 -18.70 -12.88
N ASP A 245 -10.34 -18.24 -13.79
CA ASP A 245 -10.79 -17.59 -15.02
C ASP A 245 -11.56 -18.52 -15.96
N ASN A 246 -11.35 -19.84 -15.83
CA ASN A 246 -12.06 -20.89 -16.57
C ASN A 246 -13.36 -21.33 -15.88
N HIS A 247 -13.77 -20.67 -14.80
CA HIS A 247 -15.03 -20.96 -14.11
C HIS A 247 -16.22 -20.72 -15.06
N PRO A 248 -17.25 -21.59 -15.09
CA PRO A 248 -18.37 -21.48 -16.04
C PRO A 248 -19.13 -20.16 -15.96
N ASN A 249 -19.19 -19.55 -14.77
CA ASN A 249 -19.84 -18.25 -14.54
C ASN A 249 -18.93 -17.03 -14.85
N CYS A 250 -17.71 -17.22 -15.34
CA CYS A 250 -16.82 -16.13 -15.72
C CYS A 250 -17.28 -15.51 -17.05
N VAL A 251 -17.79 -14.28 -17.01
CA VAL A 251 -18.30 -13.58 -18.22
C VAL A 251 -17.28 -12.60 -18.80
N ALA A 252 -15.98 -12.77 -18.52
CA ALA A 252 -14.92 -11.89 -19.00
C ALA A 252 -14.91 -11.75 -20.53
N ALA A 253 -15.17 -12.84 -21.26
CA ALA A 253 -15.25 -12.85 -22.73
C ALA A 253 -16.45 -12.07 -23.29
N ALA A 254 -17.47 -11.81 -22.48
CA ALA A 254 -18.69 -11.08 -22.84
C ALA A 254 -18.85 -9.77 -22.05
N ARG A 255 -17.74 -9.16 -21.61
CA ARG A 255 -17.72 -7.97 -20.74
C ARG A 255 -18.71 -6.89 -21.13
N SER A 256 -18.70 -6.46 -22.40
CA SER A 256 -19.56 -5.37 -22.88
C SER A 256 -21.04 -5.69 -22.70
N THR A 257 -21.46 -6.89 -23.11
CA THR A 257 -22.84 -7.36 -22.99
C THR A 257 -23.26 -7.50 -21.53
N ALA A 258 -22.40 -8.09 -20.69
CA ALA A 258 -22.67 -8.27 -19.27
C ALA A 258 -22.90 -6.93 -18.55
N LEU A 259 -22.05 -5.93 -18.80
CA LEU A 259 -22.19 -4.59 -18.19
C LEU A 259 -23.46 -3.86 -18.67
N GLN A 260 -23.81 -4.00 -19.95
CA GLN A 260 -24.96 -3.30 -20.53
C GLN A 260 -26.31 -3.84 -20.05
N HIS A 261 -26.40 -5.15 -19.78
CA HIS A 261 -27.66 -5.79 -19.44
C HIS A 261 -27.89 -5.91 -17.93
N ALA A 262 -26.82 -5.91 -17.12
CA ALA A 262 -26.95 -6.08 -15.67
C ALA A 262 -27.94 -5.07 -15.05
N ASP A 263 -28.93 -5.58 -14.32
CA ASP A 263 -29.89 -4.76 -13.56
C ASP A 263 -29.37 -4.47 -12.13
N VAL A 264 -28.52 -5.36 -11.61
CA VAL A 264 -27.78 -5.16 -10.35
C VAL A 264 -26.30 -5.48 -10.56
N ILE A 265 -25.43 -4.60 -10.09
CA ILE A 265 -23.99 -4.81 -10.04
C ILE A 265 -23.52 -4.88 -8.60
N ILE A 266 -22.74 -5.93 -8.30
CA ILE A 266 -22.13 -6.17 -7.00
C ILE A 266 -20.63 -5.90 -7.17
N LEU A 267 -20.13 -4.81 -6.60
CA LEU A 267 -18.71 -4.47 -6.62
C LEU A 267 -18.06 -4.99 -5.35
N LEU A 268 -17.11 -5.91 -5.47
CA LEU A 268 -16.30 -6.37 -4.34
C LEU A 268 -14.85 -5.91 -4.50
N GLY A 269 -14.41 -4.96 -3.69
CA GLY A 269 -13.06 -4.41 -3.73
C GLY A 269 -12.73 -3.68 -5.04
N ALA A 270 -13.75 -3.15 -5.72
CA ALA A 270 -13.67 -2.45 -7.01
C ALA A 270 -14.15 -1.00 -6.90
N ARG A 271 -13.61 -0.13 -7.77
CA ARG A 271 -14.03 1.27 -7.90
C ARG A 271 -14.71 1.48 -9.26
N LEU A 272 -15.82 2.21 -9.28
CA LEU A 272 -16.40 2.74 -10.53
C LEU A 272 -15.55 3.92 -11.03
N ASN A 273 -14.33 3.63 -11.46
CA ASN A 273 -13.45 4.60 -12.09
C ASN A 273 -13.43 4.40 -13.62
N TRP A 274 -12.47 5.02 -14.30
CA TRP A 274 -12.34 4.97 -15.76
C TRP A 274 -12.31 3.53 -16.32
N ILE A 275 -11.77 2.54 -15.60
CA ILE A 275 -11.72 1.13 -16.03
C ILE A 275 -13.15 0.57 -16.18
N LEU A 276 -14.07 1.01 -15.33
CA LEU A 276 -15.48 0.64 -15.35
C LEU A 276 -16.34 1.77 -15.88
N HIS A 277 -15.79 2.66 -16.73
CA HIS A 277 -16.52 3.75 -17.37
C HIS A 277 -17.36 4.59 -16.40
N PHE A 278 -16.90 4.72 -15.15
CA PHE A 278 -17.59 5.42 -14.06
C PHE A 278 -19.00 4.89 -13.75
N GLY A 279 -19.35 3.68 -14.22
CA GLY A 279 -20.70 3.12 -14.11
C GLY A 279 -21.73 3.81 -15.01
N LEU A 280 -21.30 4.53 -16.06
CA LEU A 280 -22.17 5.36 -16.88
C LEU A 280 -22.65 4.67 -18.18
N PRO A 281 -23.84 5.05 -18.70
CA PRO A 281 -24.26 4.73 -20.06
C PRO A 281 -23.27 5.24 -21.13
N PRO A 282 -23.18 4.60 -22.31
CA PRO A 282 -23.96 3.44 -22.77
C PRO A 282 -23.32 2.09 -22.39
N ARG A 283 -22.30 2.11 -21.52
CA ARG A 283 -21.58 0.89 -21.09
C ARG A 283 -22.32 0.15 -19.98
N PHE A 284 -23.02 0.91 -19.15
CA PHE A 284 -23.89 0.41 -18.10
C PHE A 284 -25.33 0.77 -18.43
N ARG A 285 -26.26 -0.06 -17.95
CA ARG A 285 -27.68 0.24 -17.96
C ARG A 285 -27.95 1.52 -17.15
N GLN A 286 -28.85 2.39 -17.62
CA GLN A 286 -29.12 3.68 -16.98
C GLN A 286 -29.75 3.56 -15.59
N ASP A 287 -30.53 2.51 -15.36
CA ASP A 287 -31.25 2.22 -14.12
C ASP A 287 -30.58 1.13 -13.26
N VAL A 288 -29.29 0.83 -13.51
CA VAL A 288 -28.55 -0.19 -12.77
C VAL A 288 -28.47 0.14 -11.27
N LYS A 289 -28.76 -0.84 -10.42
CA LYS A 289 -28.53 -0.73 -8.98
C LYS A 289 -27.13 -1.22 -8.64
N VAL A 290 -26.44 -0.52 -7.74
CA VAL A 290 -25.08 -0.89 -7.33
C VAL A 290 -25.07 -1.25 -5.85
N VAL A 291 -24.55 -2.44 -5.54
CA VAL A 291 -24.11 -2.86 -4.20
C VAL A 291 -22.59 -2.77 -4.21
N GLN A 292 -21.99 -2.06 -3.26
CA GLN A 292 -20.54 -1.87 -3.21
C GLN A 292 -19.99 -2.23 -1.84
N VAL A 293 -18.93 -3.06 -1.86
CA VAL A 293 -18.15 -3.51 -0.70
C VAL A 293 -16.68 -3.21 -0.95
#